data_AF-A0AAE9SF84-F1
#
_entry.id   AF-A0AAE9SF84-F1
#
_cell.length_a   1.000
_cell.length_b   1.000
_cell.length_c   1.000
_cell.angle_alpha   90.00
_cell.angle_beta   90.00
_cell.angle_gamma   90.00
#
_symmetry.space_group_name_H-M   'P 1'
#
loop_
_entity.id
_entity.type
_entity.pdbx_description
1 polymer ?
#
loop_
_entity_poly.entity_id
_entity_poly.type
_entity_poly.pdbx_seq_one_letter_code
_entity_poly.pdbx_strand_id
1 'polypeptide(L)'
;MSSTIGIIPTKNTEVTFGEIINLSEKYINSSLNIIQLREKIKLQIHILNYDEVKNKESYHEVDLTDIFEWRKNQLLIFSIKGVSGVIKTDYDVIFDPETSPDDPWWKLNTYKNETKTVLNLEDKLEKAKKTNKSWFLHRSDEKDKVINICGAIISASIAELTFGLISSTDQTWGFGQYFVEKEEFLNFYLHPEKNITISSKQEKVINNSSFWHKLKKLWS
;
A
#
# COMPACT_ATOMS: atom_id res chain seq x y z
N MET A 1 8.85 12.13 2.75
CA MET A 1 9.19 10.70 2.61
C MET A 1 8.00 10.06 1.96
N SER A 2 8.17 9.29 0.89
CA SER A 2 7.05 8.58 0.25
C SER A 2 6.61 7.43 1.16
N SER A 3 5.31 7.31 1.36
CA SER A 3 4.67 6.35 2.25
C SER A 3 4.16 5.17 1.43
N THR A 4 4.72 4.00 1.71
CA THR A 4 4.52 2.76 0.93
C THR A 4 3.74 1.76 1.77
N ILE A 5 2.77 1.09 1.15
CA ILE A 5 2.04 -0.02 1.74
C ILE A 5 2.45 -1.29 0.99
N GLY A 6 3.13 -2.21 1.68
CA GLY A 6 3.55 -3.49 1.13
C GLY A 6 2.61 -4.62 1.54
N ILE A 7 2.27 -5.52 0.62
CA ILE A 7 1.43 -6.70 0.89
C ILE A 7 2.23 -7.96 0.58
N ILE A 8 2.20 -8.89 1.54
CA ILE A 8 2.88 -10.18 1.44
C ILE A 8 1.82 -11.30 1.47
N PRO A 9 1.48 -11.92 0.33
CA PRO A 9 0.53 -13.02 0.26
C PRO A 9 1.04 -14.23 1.03
N THR A 10 0.14 -14.89 1.79
CA THR A 10 0.49 -16.10 2.54
C THR A 10 -0.24 -17.35 2.03
N LYS A 11 -1.11 -17.25 1.03
CA LYS A 11 -1.80 -18.43 0.51
C LYS A 11 -2.16 -18.34 -0.96
N ASN A 12 -3.13 -17.51 -1.29
CA ASN A 12 -3.67 -17.42 -2.64
C ASN A 12 -2.91 -16.36 -3.42
N THR A 13 -2.43 -16.68 -4.62
CA THR A 13 -1.83 -15.71 -5.54
C THR A 13 -2.50 -15.71 -6.91
N GLU A 14 -3.45 -16.62 -7.14
CA GLU A 14 -4.26 -16.71 -8.35
C GLU A 14 -5.52 -15.85 -8.18
N VAL A 15 -5.33 -14.60 -7.80
CA VAL A 15 -6.40 -13.60 -7.68
C VAL A 15 -6.42 -12.78 -8.97
N THR A 16 -7.59 -12.46 -9.48
CA THR A 16 -7.74 -11.68 -10.71
C THR A 16 -7.76 -10.19 -10.45
N PHE A 17 -7.44 -9.39 -11.47
CA PHE A 17 -7.61 -7.93 -11.40
C PHE A 17 -9.07 -7.55 -11.05
N GLY A 18 -10.04 -8.24 -11.63
CA GLY A 18 -11.46 -8.02 -11.39
C GLY A 18 -11.87 -8.30 -9.95
N GLU A 19 -11.37 -9.38 -9.32
CA GLU A 19 -11.65 -9.67 -7.91
C GLU A 19 -11.13 -8.57 -6.99
N ILE A 20 -9.90 -8.08 -7.22
CA ILE A 20 -9.30 -7.00 -6.44
C ILE A 20 -10.10 -5.71 -6.61
N ILE A 21 -10.45 -5.33 -7.84
CA ILE A 21 -11.26 -4.13 -8.11
C ILE A 21 -12.61 -4.25 -7.43
N ASN A 22 -13.32 -5.36 -7.62
CA ASN A 22 -14.68 -5.54 -7.09
C ASN A 22 -14.70 -5.48 -5.56
N LEU A 23 -13.73 -6.13 -4.89
CA LEU A 23 -13.63 -6.08 -3.43
C LEU A 23 -13.24 -4.67 -2.94
N SER A 24 -12.28 -4.03 -3.62
CA SER A 24 -11.85 -2.67 -3.27
C SER A 24 -12.99 -1.67 -3.43
N GLU A 25 -13.69 -1.67 -4.56
CA GLU A 25 -14.85 -0.83 -4.79
C GLU A 25 -15.97 -1.09 -3.78
N LYS A 26 -16.23 -2.36 -3.42
CA LYS A 26 -17.19 -2.69 -2.37
C LYS A 26 -16.83 -2.01 -1.05
N TYR A 27 -15.57 -2.07 -0.62
CA TYR A 27 -15.11 -1.45 0.63
C TYR A 27 -15.05 0.06 0.60
N ILE A 28 -14.56 0.65 -0.49
CA ILE A 28 -14.52 2.10 -0.66
C ILE A 28 -15.95 2.65 -0.68
N ASN A 29 -16.85 2.01 -1.43
CA ASN A 29 -18.24 2.45 -1.53
C ASN A 29 -19.06 2.25 -0.24
N SER A 30 -18.65 1.34 0.64
CA SER A 30 -19.24 1.21 1.99
C SER A 30 -18.64 2.18 3.00
N SER A 31 -17.53 2.85 2.65
CA SER A 31 -16.81 3.81 3.48
C SER A 31 -16.91 5.26 2.96
N LEU A 32 -17.81 5.54 2.01
CA LEU A 32 -17.99 6.86 1.34
C LEU A 32 -18.04 8.05 2.31
N ASN A 33 -18.77 7.91 3.41
CA ASN A 33 -18.90 8.96 4.43
C ASN A 33 -17.58 9.27 5.13
N ILE A 34 -16.76 8.25 5.38
CA ILE A 34 -15.44 8.38 6.02
C ILE A 34 -14.46 9.04 5.05
N ILE A 35 -14.52 8.68 3.78
CA ILE A 35 -13.64 9.21 2.71
C ILE A 35 -14.14 10.51 2.08
N GLN A 36 -15.22 11.10 2.61
CA GLN A 36 -15.81 12.37 2.17
C GLN A 36 -16.23 12.39 0.68
N LEU A 37 -16.53 11.23 0.12
CA LEU A 37 -17.04 11.10 -1.24
C LEU A 37 -18.57 11.06 -1.23
N ARG A 38 -19.17 11.75 -2.20
CA ARG A 38 -20.63 11.87 -2.33
C ARG A 38 -21.23 10.85 -3.30
N GLU A 39 -20.40 10.29 -4.15
CA GLU A 39 -20.80 9.39 -5.22
C GLU A 39 -20.03 8.07 -5.14
N LYS A 40 -20.67 7.01 -5.63
CA LYS A 40 -20.00 5.71 -5.74
C LYS A 40 -18.81 5.85 -6.68
N ILE A 41 -17.66 5.35 -6.22
CA ILE A 41 -16.46 5.31 -7.03
C ILE A 41 -16.46 4.13 -7.97
N LYS A 42 -15.73 4.32 -9.08
CA LYS A 42 -15.24 3.24 -9.93
C LYS A 42 -13.74 3.36 -10.05
N LEU A 43 -13.04 2.27 -9.77
CA LEU A 43 -11.61 2.14 -9.98
C LEU A 43 -11.34 1.87 -11.46
N GLN A 44 -10.26 2.44 -11.95
CA GLN A 44 -9.70 2.14 -13.26
C GLN A 44 -8.28 1.66 -13.05
N ILE A 45 -7.89 0.65 -13.82
CA ILE A 45 -6.55 0.07 -13.75
C ILE A 45 -5.88 0.11 -15.12
N HIS A 46 -4.60 0.40 -15.15
CA HIS A 46 -3.79 0.35 -16.36
C HIS A 46 -2.37 -0.09 -16.00
N ILE A 47 -1.70 -0.81 -16.91
CA ILE A 47 -0.27 -1.09 -16.78
C ILE A 47 0.50 0.00 -17.52
N LEU A 48 1.33 0.73 -16.79
CA LEU A 48 2.30 1.68 -17.32
C LEU A 48 3.59 0.93 -17.65
N ASN A 49 3.99 1.02 -18.92
CA ASN A 49 5.28 0.58 -19.41
C ASN A 49 6.14 1.81 -19.75
N TYR A 50 7.40 1.79 -19.35
CA TYR A 50 8.35 2.85 -19.68
C TYR A 50 9.44 2.28 -20.60
N ASP A 51 9.50 2.80 -21.82
CA ASP A 51 10.59 2.52 -22.77
C ASP A 51 11.73 3.51 -22.50
N GLU A 52 12.76 3.05 -21.78
CA GLU A 52 13.93 3.87 -21.45
C GLU A 52 14.66 4.38 -22.70
N VAL A 53 14.75 3.57 -23.75
CA VAL A 53 15.47 3.91 -24.99
C VAL A 53 14.76 5.03 -25.74
N LYS A 54 13.43 4.99 -25.77
CA LYS A 54 12.61 6.02 -26.44
C LYS A 54 12.18 7.15 -25.51
N ASN A 55 12.51 7.08 -24.22
CA ASN A 55 12.01 7.95 -23.16
C ASN A 55 10.48 8.18 -23.27
N LYS A 56 9.73 7.08 -23.40
CA LYS A 56 8.29 7.13 -23.69
C LYS A 56 7.49 6.21 -22.77
N GLU A 57 6.41 6.76 -22.23
CA GLU A 57 5.39 6.01 -21.49
C GLU A 57 4.32 5.45 -22.43
N SER A 58 3.87 4.22 -22.16
CA SER A 58 2.67 3.64 -22.77
C SER A 58 1.79 2.99 -21.71
N TYR A 59 0.49 3.23 -21.81
CA TYR A 59 -0.53 2.65 -20.93
C TYR A 59 -1.24 1.53 -21.66
N HIS A 60 -1.39 0.40 -20.98
CA HIS A 60 -2.08 -0.78 -21.50
C HIS A 60 -3.29 -1.07 -20.62
N GLU A 61 -4.43 -1.32 -21.28
CA GLU A 61 -5.60 -1.87 -20.60
C GLU A 61 -5.29 -3.28 -20.10
N VAL A 62 -5.99 -3.65 -19.04
CA VAL A 62 -5.85 -4.95 -18.37
C VAL A 62 -7.17 -5.68 -18.51
N ASP A 63 -7.12 -6.96 -18.89
CA ASP A 63 -8.31 -7.81 -18.84
C ASP A 63 -8.61 -8.11 -17.36
N LEU A 64 -9.83 -7.82 -16.92
CA LEU A 64 -10.23 -8.02 -15.53
C LEU A 64 -10.28 -9.50 -15.13
N THR A 65 -10.27 -10.42 -16.11
CA THR A 65 -10.21 -11.87 -15.87
C THR A 65 -8.79 -12.39 -15.74
N ASP A 66 -7.77 -11.59 -16.10
CA ASP A 66 -6.38 -11.97 -15.93
C ASP A 66 -5.99 -12.03 -14.45
N ILE A 67 -5.06 -12.93 -14.14
CA ILE A 67 -4.40 -13.01 -12.83
C ILE A 67 -3.69 -11.68 -12.56
N PHE A 68 -3.73 -11.22 -11.32
CA PHE A 68 -3.11 -10.01 -10.80
C PHE A 68 -1.57 -10.10 -10.79
N GLU A 69 -1.00 -10.12 -11.97
CA GLU A 69 0.42 -10.25 -12.24
C GLU A 69 0.78 -9.44 -13.49
N TRP A 70 1.95 -8.80 -13.45
CA TRP A 70 2.51 -8.03 -14.56
C TRP A 70 4.03 -8.17 -14.56
N ARG A 71 4.76 -7.48 -15.44
CA ARG A 71 6.23 -7.63 -15.53
C ARG A 71 6.94 -6.71 -14.54
N LYS A 72 8.08 -7.16 -13.97
CA LYS A 72 8.85 -6.45 -12.92
C LYS A 72 9.19 -4.99 -13.24
N ASN A 73 9.35 -4.66 -14.51
CA ASN A 73 9.71 -3.30 -14.96
C ASN A 73 8.48 -2.46 -15.38
N GLN A 74 7.27 -2.88 -14.98
CA GLN A 74 6.03 -2.17 -15.23
C GLN A 74 5.38 -1.76 -13.92
N LEU A 75 4.59 -0.67 -13.98
CA LEU A 75 3.80 -0.21 -12.85
C LEU A 75 2.32 -0.44 -13.14
N LEU A 76 1.60 -1.03 -12.20
CA LEU A 76 0.15 -1.04 -12.24
C LEU A 76 -0.37 0.25 -11.61
N ILE A 77 -1.23 0.97 -12.33
CA ILE A 77 -1.77 2.26 -11.93
C ILE A 77 -3.25 2.09 -11.60
N PHE A 78 -3.63 2.34 -10.35
CA PHE A 78 -5.03 2.56 -9.98
C PHE A 78 -5.35 4.05 -10.05
N SER A 79 -6.48 4.39 -10.67
CA SER A 79 -7.05 5.73 -10.68
C SER A 79 -8.52 5.70 -10.35
N ILE A 80 -9.04 6.79 -9.80
CA ILE A 80 -10.46 6.95 -9.47
C ILE A 80 -11.04 8.03 -10.37
N LYS A 81 -12.14 7.73 -11.06
CA LYS A 81 -12.78 8.70 -11.93
C LYS A 81 -13.21 9.94 -11.13
N GLY A 82 -12.72 11.12 -11.54
CA GLY A 82 -13.08 12.40 -10.93
C GLY A 82 -12.26 12.78 -9.69
N VAL A 83 -11.26 11.98 -9.30
CA VAL A 83 -10.31 12.29 -8.22
C VAL A 83 -8.94 12.54 -8.84
N SER A 84 -8.24 13.56 -8.37
CA SER A 84 -6.87 13.84 -8.81
C SER A 84 -5.90 12.86 -8.17
N GLY A 85 -4.88 12.43 -8.92
CA GLY A 85 -3.84 11.53 -8.43
C GLY A 85 -4.10 10.06 -8.76
N VAL A 86 -3.09 9.24 -8.46
CA VAL A 86 -3.04 7.82 -8.77
C VAL A 86 -2.33 7.05 -7.67
N ILE A 87 -2.58 5.74 -7.62
CA ILE A 87 -1.85 4.81 -6.77
C ILE A 87 -1.03 3.92 -7.70
N LYS A 88 0.28 4.03 -7.59
CA LYS A 88 1.24 3.27 -8.40
C LYS A 88 1.60 2.01 -7.64
N THR A 89 1.52 0.88 -8.28
CA THR A 89 1.78 -0.43 -7.68
C THR A 89 2.90 -1.10 -8.45
N ASP A 90 3.93 -1.53 -7.74
CA ASP A 90 4.92 -2.46 -8.27
C ASP A 90 4.82 -3.80 -7.52
N TYR A 91 5.61 -4.77 -7.98
CA TYR A 91 5.77 -6.02 -7.28
C TYR A 91 7.24 -6.41 -7.26
N ASP A 92 7.62 -7.14 -6.22
CA ASP A 92 8.94 -7.73 -6.08
C ASP A 92 8.85 -9.11 -5.43
N VAL A 93 9.97 -9.81 -5.43
CA VAL A 93 10.15 -11.05 -4.67
C VAL A 93 10.67 -10.75 -3.26
N ILE A 94 10.34 -11.62 -2.32
CA ILE A 94 10.77 -11.49 -0.93
C ILE A 94 12.16 -12.10 -0.71
N PHE A 95 12.45 -13.18 -1.44
CA PHE A 95 13.75 -13.85 -1.48
C PHE A 95 14.75 -13.00 -2.27
N ASP A 96 15.81 -12.56 -1.59
CA ASP A 96 16.81 -11.64 -2.13
C ASP A 96 18.23 -12.05 -1.70
N PRO A 97 18.79 -13.08 -2.36
CA PRO A 97 20.15 -13.55 -2.08
C PRO A 97 21.23 -12.62 -2.63
N GLU A 98 20.89 -11.68 -3.52
CA GLU A 98 21.84 -10.72 -4.08
C GLU A 98 22.22 -9.65 -3.05
N THR A 99 21.23 -9.12 -2.33
CA THR A 99 21.45 -8.15 -1.26
C THR A 99 22.01 -8.81 0.00
N SER A 100 21.50 -9.99 0.37
CA SER A 100 21.89 -10.69 1.60
C SER A 100 22.03 -12.20 1.34
N PRO A 101 23.21 -12.67 0.90
CA PRO A 101 23.44 -14.09 0.65
C PRO A 101 23.27 -14.97 1.90
N ASP A 102 23.66 -14.46 3.07
CA ASP A 102 23.63 -15.19 4.34
C ASP A 102 22.23 -15.23 4.99
N ASP A 103 21.38 -14.26 4.66
CA ASP A 103 19.95 -14.24 5.05
C ASP A 103 19.09 -13.74 3.88
N PRO A 104 18.82 -14.60 2.88
CA PRO A 104 18.04 -14.22 1.70
C PRO A 104 16.58 -13.85 2.01
N TRP A 105 16.12 -14.13 3.23
CA TRP A 105 14.76 -13.82 3.69
C TRP A 105 14.73 -12.62 4.64
N TRP A 106 15.79 -11.81 4.66
CA TRP A 106 15.95 -10.67 5.58
C TRP A 106 14.73 -9.74 5.63
N LYS A 107 14.03 -9.53 4.50
CA LYS A 107 12.79 -8.73 4.43
C LYS A 107 11.75 -9.25 5.43
N LEU A 108 11.56 -10.56 5.54
CA LEU A 108 10.64 -11.18 6.50
C LEU A 108 11.09 -11.01 7.95
N ASN A 109 12.40 -11.03 8.21
CA ASN A 109 12.93 -10.81 9.55
C ASN A 109 12.68 -9.37 10.03
N THR A 110 12.81 -8.39 9.13
CA THR A 110 12.42 -7.00 9.41
C THR A 110 10.94 -6.92 9.81
N TYR A 111 10.05 -7.49 9.00
CA TYR A 111 8.62 -7.48 9.29
C TYR A 111 8.27 -8.22 10.59
N LYS A 112 8.92 -9.36 10.85
CA LYS A 112 8.75 -10.11 12.09
C LYS A 112 9.00 -9.26 13.33
N ASN A 113 10.08 -8.46 13.31
CA ASN A 113 10.45 -7.59 14.43
C ASN A 113 9.47 -6.42 14.63
N GLU A 114 8.79 -6.00 13.57
CA GLU A 114 7.78 -4.92 13.59
C GLU A 114 6.38 -5.42 14.02
N THR A 115 6.16 -6.74 14.03
CA THR A 115 4.86 -7.35 14.29
C THR A 115 4.58 -7.52 15.78
N LYS A 116 3.37 -7.18 16.25
CA LYS A 116 2.97 -7.38 17.65
C LYS A 116 1.68 -8.19 17.84
N THR A 117 0.83 -8.26 16.83
CA THR A 117 -0.58 -8.63 16.97
C THR A 117 -1.01 -9.79 16.08
N VAL A 118 -0.21 -10.14 15.07
CA VAL A 118 -0.52 -11.21 14.11
C VAL A 118 -0.41 -12.58 14.79
N LEU A 119 -1.50 -13.33 14.79
CA LEU A 119 -1.53 -14.70 15.31
C LEU A 119 -0.87 -15.68 14.34
N ASN A 120 -0.15 -16.67 14.87
CA ASN A 120 0.55 -17.71 14.11
C ASN A 120 1.50 -17.12 13.04
N LEU A 121 2.20 -16.05 13.38
CA LEU A 121 3.07 -15.30 12.47
C LEU A 121 4.09 -16.20 11.76
N GLU A 122 4.77 -17.09 12.48
CA GLU A 122 5.76 -18.00 11.92
C GLU A 122 5.19 -18.87 10.79
N ASP A 123 4.01 -19.48 10.98
CA ASP A 123 3.35 -20.29 9.95
C ASP A 123 2.98 -19.43 8.73
N LYS A 124 2.51 -18.19 8.94
CA LYS A 124 2.22 -17.25 7.87
C LYS A 124 3.48 -16.85 7.09
N LEU A 125 4.59 -16.61 7.78
CA LEU A 125 5.88 -16.30 7.15
C LEU A 125 6.42 -17.48 6.35
N GLU A 126 6.31 -18.72 6.87
CA GLU A 126 6.68 -19.92 6.11
C GLU A 126 5.85 -20.11 4.85
N LYS A 127 4.57 -19.75 4.88
CA LYS A 127 3.75 -19.75 3.67
C LYS A 127 4.11 -18.60 2.72
N ALA A 128 4.43 -17.41 3.23
CA ALA A 128 4.93 -16.30 2.43
C ALA A 128 6.24 -16.63 1.71
N LYS A 129 7.13 -17.43 2.32
CA LYS A 129 8.32 -17.94 1.64
C LYS A 129 7.99 -18.78 0.41
N LYS A 130 6.90 -19.55 0.46
CA LYS A 130 6.46 -20.39 -0.67
C LYS A 130 5.86 -19.57 -1.81
N THR A 131 5.16 -18.48 -1.50
CA THR A 131 4.61 -17.58 -2.52
C THR A 131 5.70 -16.70 -3.14
N ASN A 132 6.68 -16.28 -2.33
CA ASN A 132 7.81 -15.44 -2.72
C ASN A 132 7.41 -14.21 -3.55
N LYS A 133 6.30 -13.58 -3.18
CA LYS A 133 5.74 -12.40 -3.86
C LYS A 133 5.52 -11.29 -2.85
N SER A 134 5.62 -10.05 -3.29
CA SER A 134 5.24 -8.86 -2.54
C SER A 134 4.74 -7.81 -3.52
N TRP A 135 3.69 -7.09 -3.14
CA TRP A 135 3.20 -5.94 -3.89
C TRP A 135 3.42 -4.68 -3.07
N PHE A 136 3.82 -3.58 -3.70
CA PHE A 136 3.98 -2.31 -3.00
C PHE A 136 3.15 -1.23 -3.67
N LEU A 137 2.31 -0.57 -2.89
CA LEU A 137 1.48 0.53 -3.33
C LEU A 137 2.11 1.84 -2.85
N HIS A 138 2.40 2.69 -3.84
CA HIS A 138 2.98 4.01 -3.71
C HIS A 138 1.95 5.05 -4.11
N ARG A 139 1.76 6.06 -3.27
CA ARG A 139 0.74 7.10 -3.50
C ARG A 139 1.36 8.29 -4.20
N SER A 140 0.70 8.81 -5.24
CA SER A 140 1.24 9.93 -6.00
C SER A 140 1.23 11.26 -5.24
N ASP A 141 0.28 11.45 -4.33
CA ASP A 141 0.17 12.65 -3.49
C ASP A 141 -0.36 12.28 -2.10
N GLU A 142 0.51 12.33 -1.10
CA GLU A 142 0.18 12.03 0.30
C GLU A 142 -0.75 13.07 0.93
N LYS A 143 -0.98 14.21 0.28
CA LYS A 143 -1.90 15.24 0.76
C LYS A 143 -3.33 14.98 0.30
N ASP A 144 -3.52 14.15 -0.72
CA ASP A 144 -4.86 13.75 -1.15
C ASP A 144 -5.40 12.63 -0.25
N LYS A 145 -6.28 13.02 0.68
CA LYS A 145 -6.90 12.10 1.64
C LYS A 145 -7.69 10.99 0.96
N VAL A 146 -8.31 11.25 -0.19
CA VAL A 146 -9.11 10.25 -0.90
C VAL A 146 -8.18 9.20 -1.49
N ILE A 147 -7.12 9.61 -2.18
CA ILE A 147 -6.11 8.69 -2.73
C ILE A 147 -5.45 7.87 -1.62
N ASN A 148 -5.11 8.50 -0.49
CA ASN A 148 -4.54 7.79 0.66
C ASN A 148 -5.45 6.68 1.18
N ILE A 149 -6.72 7.00 1.48
CA ILE A 149 -7.64 6.02 2.05
C ILE A 149 -7.98 4.94 1.01
N CYS A 150 -8.14 5.31 -0.26
CA CYS A 150 -8.37 4.32 -1.31
C CYS A 150 -7.17 3.38 -1.48
N GLY A 151 -5.93 3.89 -1.41
CA GLY A 151 -4.72 3.07 -1.41
C GLY A 151 -4.66 2.09 -0.25
N ALA A 152 -5.06 2.52 0.95
CA ALA A 152 -5.17 1.63 2.11
C ALA A 152 -6.26 0.55 1.89
N ILE A 153 -7.43 0.92 1.39
CA ILE A 153 -8.52 -0.04 1.14
C ILE A 153 -8.16 -1.04 0.03
N ILE A 154 -7.49 -0.60 -1.04
CA ILE A 154 -7.01 -1.49 -2.11
C ILE A 154 -5.98 -2.47 -1.52
N SER A 155 -5.03 -1.98 -0.72
CA SER A 155 -4.05 -2.83 -0.04
C SER A 155 -4.71 -3.89 0.85
N ALA A 156 -5.71 -3.49 1.63
CA ALA A 156 -6.49 -4.40 2.47
C ALA A 156 -7.25 -5.44 1.65
N SER A 157 -7.77 -5.07 0.48
CA SER A 157 -8.50 -5.98 -0.41
C SER A 157 -7.57 -7.01 -1.04
N ILE A 158 -6.36 -6.60 -1.47
CA ILE A 158 -5.33 -7.52 -1.94
C ILE A 158 -4.95 -8.49 -0.81
N ALA A 159 -4.69 -7.98 0.39
CA ALA A 159 -4.37 -8.80 1.55
C ALA A 159 -5.49 -9.79 1.90
N GLU A 160 -6.76 -9.38 1.83
CA GLU A 160 -7.88 -10.28 2.05
C GLU A 160 -7.92 -11.45 1.07
N LEU A 161 -7.88 -11.15 -0.22
CA LEU A 161 -8.00 -12.16 -1.27
C LEU A 161 -6.82 -13.15 -1.27
N THR A 162 -5.66 -12.69 -0.78
CA THR A 162 -4.41 -13.45 -0.76
C THR A 162 -4.04 -14.01 0.61
N PHE A 163 -4.88 -13.77 1.62
CA PHE A 163 -4.57 -14.01 3.04
C PHE A 163 -3.24 -13.34 3.46
N GLY A 164 -2.92 -12.21 2.85
CA GLY A 164 -1.67 -11.51 3.00
C GLY A 164 -1.55 -10.72 4.30
N LEU A 165 -0.30 -10.41 4.64
CA LEU A 165 0.06 -9.48 5.70
C LEU A 165 0.41 -8.12 5.09
N ILE A 166 0.10 -7.04 5.80
CA ILE A 166 0.28 -5.67 5.33
C ILE A 166 1.39 -5.02 6.14
N SER A 167 2.44 -4.60 5.44
CA SER A 167 3.45 -3.68 5.93
C SER A 167 3.10 -2.25 5.52
N SER A 168 3.36 -1.26 6.37
CA SER A 168 3.23 0.15 5.98
C SER A 168 4.27 1.01 6.67
N THR A 169 4.90 1.89 5.89
CA THR A 169 5.80 2.93 6.41
C THR A 169 5.08 4.25 6.70
N ASP A 170 3.75 4.27 6.53
CA ASP A 170 2.95 5.46 6.71
C ASP A 170 2.80 5.87 8.17
N GLN A 171 3.52 6.92 8.55
CA GLN A 171 3.49 7.50 9.88
C GLN A 171 2.47 8.64 10.02
N THR A 172 1.59 8.86 9.02
CA THR A 172 0.67 10.00 8.98
C THR A 172 -0.19 10.13 10.24
N TRP A 173 -0.46 9.03 10.94
CA TRP A 173 -1.25 9.01 12.17
C TRP A 173 -0.44 8.83 13.46
N GLY A 174 0.88 8.92 13.39
CA GLY A 174 1.77 8.87 14.56
C GLY A 174 2.06 7.48 15.10
N PHE A 175 1.66 6.42 14.40
CA PHE A 175 2.16 5.08 14.68
C PHE A 175 3.29 4.73 13.71
N GLY A 176 4.26 3.96 14.20
CA GLY A 176 5.47 3.59 13.47
C GLY A 176 5.21 2.64 12.29
N GLN A 177 6.22 1.88 11.89
CA GLN A 177 6.02 0.82 10.90
C GLN A 177 5.08 -0.26 11.46
N TYR A 178 4.18 -0.76 10.62
CA TYR A 178 3.24 -1.83 10.98
C TYR A 178 3.54 -3.06 10.16
N PHE A 179 3.30 -4.22 10.75
CA PHE A 179 3.10 -5.48 10.03
C PHE A 179 1.90 -6.20 10.63
N VAL A 180 0.76 -6.13 9.96
CA VAL A 180 -0.56 -6.47 10.55
C VAL A 180 -1.49 -7.16 9.53
N GLU A 181 -2.60 -7.69 10.03
CA GLU A 181 -3.70 -8.21 9.20
C GLU A 181 -4.64 -7.07 8.73
N LYS A 182 -5.50 -7.39 7.76
CA LYS A 182 -6.36 -6.39 7.10
C LYS A 182 -7.27 -5.64 8.08
N GLU A 183 -7.83 -6.31 9.09
CA GLU A 183 -8.80 -5.72 10.02
C GLU A 183 -8.13 -4.63 10.87
N GLU A 184 -6.95 -4.95 11.40
CA GLU A 184 -6.16 -4.01 12.18
C GLU A 184 -5.66 -2.87 11.30
N PHE A 185 -5.20 -3.17 10.08
CA PHE A 185 -4.77 -2.17 9.12
C PHE A 185 -5.88 -1.17 8.76
N LEU A 186 -7.09 -1.66 8.42
CA LEU A 186 -8.23 -0.81 8.09
C LEU A 186 -8.69 0.01 9.28
N ASN A 187 -8.63 -0.53 10.50
CA ASN A 187 -8.94 0.24 11.71
C ASN A 187 -8.02 1.46 11.87
N PHE A 188 -6.75 1.38 11.45
CA PHE A 188 -5.85 2.55 11.48
C PHE A 188 -6.29 3.67 10.55
N TYR A 189 -6.73 3.34 9.33
CA TYR A 189 -7.07 4.34 8.31
C TYR A 189 -8.52 4.82 8.36
N LEU A 190 -9.46 3.97 8.79
CA LEU A 190 -10.89 4.29 8.81
C LEU A 190 -11.37 4.82 10.17
N HIS A 191 -10.62 4.54 11.24
CA HIS A 191 -10.95 4.95 12.60
C HIS A 191 -9.76 5.56 13.35
N PRO A 192 -9.07 6.58 12.80
CA PRO A 192 -7.89 7.18 13.42
C PRO A 192 -8.15 7.65 14.86
N GLU A 193 -9.37 8.13 15.16
CA GLU A 193 -9.79 8.57 16.50
C GLU A 193 -9.69 7.50 17.58
N LYS A 194 -9.86 6.22 17.24
CA LYS A 194 -9.77 5.11 18.20
C LYS A 194 -8.32 4.81 18.59
N ASN A 195 -7.38 5.15 17.72
CA ASN A 195 -5.99 4.76 17.85
C ASN A 195 -5.14 5.83 18.56
N ILE A 196 -5.58 7.09 18.61
CA ILE A 196 -4.88 8.23 19.26
C ILE A 196 -4.64 7.99 20.77
N THR A 197 -5.36 7.06 21.40
CA THR A 197 -5.34 6.85 22.86
C THR A 197 -4.15 6.03 23.40
N ILE A 198 -3.27 5.47 22.56
CA ILE A 198 -2.17 4.59 23.03
C ILE A 198 -0.80 5.30 23.08
N SER A 199 -0.66 6.48 22.46
CA SER A 199 0.59 7.26 22.48
C SER A 199 0.61 8.32 23.60
N SER A 200 0.57 7.90 24.86
CA SER A 200 0.96 8.75 26.00
C SER A 200 2.47 8.70 26.25
N LYS A 201 3.27 8.98 25.20
CA LYS A 201 4.54 9.69 25.37
C LYS A 201 4.54 10.86 24.39
N GLN A 202 4.33 12.04 24.95
CA GLN A 202 4.54 13.30 24.25
C GLN A 202 6.00 13.39 23.82
N GLU A 203 6.30 13.03 22.58
CA GLU A 203 7.46 13.61 21.93
C GLU A 203 7.10 15.03 21.49
N LYS A 204 7.92 15.98 21.97
CA LYS A 204 7.74 17.42 21.79
C LYS A 204 7.46 17.72 20.32
N VAL A 205 6.30 18.32 20.06
CA VAL A 205 6.02 19.02 18.81
C VAL A 205 7.08 20.10 18.64
N ILE A 206 8.10 19.82 17.83
CA ILE A 206 9.03 20.84 17.37
C ILE A 206 8.26 21.68 16.35
N ASN A 207 7.90 22.87 16.79
CA ASN A 207 7.16 23.86 16.01
C ASN A 207 8.06 24.37 14.88
N ASN A 208 8.06 23.70 13.72
CA ASN A 208 8.87 24.06 12.55
C ASN A 208 8.23 25.19 11.71
N SER A 209 7.81 26.27 12.38
CA SER A 209 7.34 27.49 11.71
C SER A 209 8.46 28.25 10.98
N SER A 210 9.74 27.93 11.22
CA SER A 210 10.88 28.61 10.58
C SER A 210 11.36 27.96 9.27
N PHE A 211 11.03 26.68 9.02
CA PHE A 211 11.49 25.96 7.83
C PHE A 211 10.71 26.36 6.56
N TRP A 212 9.39 26.51 6.68
CA TRP A 212 8.50 26.89 5.57
C TRP A 212 8.69 28.33 5.10
N HIS A 213 9.14 29.22 5.99
CA HIS A 213 9.43 30.61 5.60
C HIS A 213 10.69 30.76 4.74
N LYS A 214 11.65 29.82 4.86
CA LYS A 214 12.87 29.79 4.03
C LYS A 214 12.64 29.19 2.64
N LEU A 215 11.77 28.18 2.52
CA LEU A 215 11.48 27.53 1.23
C LEU A 215 10.64 28.40 0.27
N LYS A 216 9.81 29.31 0.81
CA LYS A 216 8.97 30.23 0.01
C LYS A 216 9.79 31.27 -0.78
N LYS A 217 11.08 31.44 -0.47
CA LYS A 217 11.98 32.43 -1.10
C LYS A 217 12.79 31.86 -2.27
N LEU A 218 12.71 30.56 -2.53
CA LEU A 218 13.45 29.88 -3.60
C LEU A 218 12.60 29.59 -4.84
N TRP A 219 11.32 30.00 -4.84
CA TRP A 219 10.36 29.78 -5.92
C TRP A 219 9.58 31.07 -6.26
N SER A 220 10.24 32.22 -6.14
CA SER A 220 9.81 33.50 -6.74
C SER A 220 10.82 33.94 -7.77
#